data_AF-L9ZLA8-F1
#
_entry.id   AF-L9ZLA8-F1
#
_cell.length_a   1.000
_cell.length_b   1.000
_cell.length_c   1.000
_cell.angle_alpha   90.00
_cell.angle_beta   90.00
_cell.angle_gamma   90.00
#
_symmetry.space_group_name_H-M   'P 1'
#
loop_
_entity.id
_entity.type
_entity.pdbx_description
1 polymer ?
#
loop_
_entity_poly.entity_id
_entity_poly.type
_entity_poly.pdbx_seq_one_letter_code
_entity_poly.pdbx_strand_id
1 'polypeptide(L)'
;MSLEFSSSGDTPGFGCVIAALDDEACREIIAVLEEPMTVEDIAEATDRPLSTTYRKLDCLTEAGLAEEAVGVREGRHRKSRYVANLEAISIALDDDNELCIDIERSTAFGIWSELQREF
;
A
#
# COMPACT_ATOMS: atom_id res chain seq x y z
N MET A 1 -21.63 -19.96 6.00
CA MET A 1 -21.38 -18.59 5.52
C MET A 1 -20.44 -18.75 4.35
N SER A 2 -20.94 -18.56 3.13
CA SER A 2 -20.13 -18.54 1.93
C SER A 2 -19.52 -17.15 1.86
N LEU A 3 -18.20 -17.05 1.94
CA LEU A 3 -17.49 -15.82 1.60
C LEU A 3 -17.61 -15.69 0.09
N GLU A 4 -18.49 -14.81 -0.38
CA GLU A 4 -18.57 -14.46 -1.80
C GLU A 4 -17.29 -13.69 -2.15
N PHE A 5 -16.26 -14.42 -2.59
CA PHE A 5 -15.08 -13.84 -3.22
C PHE A 5 -15.55 -13.16 -4.51
N SER A 6 -15.77 -11.85 -4.42
CA SER A 6 -16.04 -11.04 -5.60
C SER A 6 -14.77 -11.04 -6.45
N SER A 7 -14.80 -11.82 -7.54
CA SER A 7 -13.85 -11.71 -8.65
C SER A 7 -14.07 -10.36 -9.37
N SER A 8 -13.65 -9.26 -8.72
CA SER A 8 -13.52 -7.94 -9.32
C SER A 8 -12.05 -7.75 -9.69
N GLY A 9 -11.78 -7.46 -10.96
CA GLY A 9 -10.45 -7.46 -11.58
C GLY A 9 -9.45 -6.37 -11.15
N ASP A 10 -9.40 -6.02 -9.86
CA ASP A 10 -8.44 -5.07 -9.27
C ASP A 10 -7.72 -5.64 -8.03
N THR A 11 -7.83 -6.95 -7.76
CA THR A 11 -7.05 -7.57 -6.68
C THR A 11 -5.61 -7.79 -7.16
N PRO A 12 -4.61 -7.18 -6.49
CA PRO A 12 -3.20 -7.41 -6.82
C PRO A 12 -2.91 -8.91 -6.79
N GLY A 13 -2.19 -9.41 -7.78
CA GLY A 13 -1.95 -10.83 -7.91
C GLY A 13 -1.32 -11.41 -6.63
N PHE A 14 -1.83 -12.56 -6.16
CA PHE A 14 -1.39 -13.23 -4.93
C PHE A 14 0.14 -13.23 -4.77
N GLY A 15 0.87 -13.55 -5.84
CA GLY A 15 2.33 -13.58 -5.84
C GLY A 15 2.99 -12.22 -5.56
N CYS A 16 2.43 -11.12 -6.05
CA CYS A 16 2.95 -9.77 -5.81
C CYS A 16 2.81 -9.38 -4.34
N VAL A 17 1.67 -9.70 -3.73
CA VAL A 17 1.42 -9.41 -2.31
C VAL A 17 2.37 -10.22 -1.42
N ILE A 18 2.52 -11.52 -1.68
CA ILE A 18 3.45 -12.36 -0.90
C ILE A 18 4.90 -11.91 -1.08
N ALA A 19 5.33 -11.58 -2.30
CA ALA A 19 6.67 -11.07 -2.54
C ALA A 19 6.95 -9.75 -1.80
N ALA A 20 5.96 -8.86 -1.74
CA ALA A 20 6.06 -7.63 -0.97
C ALA A 20 6.13 -7.88 0.54
N LEU A 21 5.35 -8.84 1.07
CA LEU A 21 5.37 -9.17 2.51
C LEU A 21 6.59 -9.98 2.95
N ASP A 22 7.18 -10.78 2.08
CA ASP A 22 8.44 -11.51 2.36
C ASP A 22 9.59 -10.51 2.59
N ASP A 23 9.57 -9.39 1.87
CA ASP A 23 10.58 -8.33 1.96
C ASP A 23 10.48 -7.53 3.27
N GLU A 24 11.54 -7.56 4.07
CA GLU A 24 11.63 -6.83 5.33
C GLU A 24 11.51 -5.30 5.15
N ALA A 25 12.10 -4.75 4.08
CA ALA A 25 12.05 -3.31 3.84
C ALA A 25 10.63 -2.85 3.49
N CYS A 26 9.88 -3.66 2.75
CA CYS A 26 8.47 -3.39 2.49
C CYS A 26 7.65 -3.39 3.79
N ARG A 27 7.87 -4.37 4.68
CA ARG A 27 7.19 -4.45 5.98
C ARG A 27 7.49 -3.25 6.88
N GLU A 28 8.75 -2.82 6.94
CA GLU A 28 9.14 -1.60 7.68
C GLU A 28 8.47 -0.35 7.11
N ILE A 29 8.43 -0.21 5.78
CA ILE A 29 7.78 0.92 5.12
C ILE A 29 6.27 0.94 5.43
N ILE A 30 5.57 -0.21 5.37
CA ILE A 30 4.16 -0.28 5.75
C ILE A 30 3.97 0.19 7.20
N ALA A 31 4.86 -0.21 8.11
CA ALA A 31 4.74 0.11 9.54
C ALA A 31 4.90 1.60 9.84
N VAL A 32 5.62 2.37 9.02
CA VAL A 32 5.78 3.83 9.22
C VAL A 32 4.71 4.66 8.51
N LEU A 33 3.98 4.09 7.55
CA LEU A 33 2.95 4.77 6.75
C LEU A 33 1.61 4.95 7.51
N GLU A 34 1.66 5.37 8.77
CA GLU A 34 0.47 5.70 9.57
C GLU A 34 -0.22 6.99 9.08
N GLU A 35 0.55 7.91 8.51
CA GLU A 35 0.09 9.16 7.88
C GLU A 35 0.72 9.33 6.49
N PRO A 36 0.20 10.22 5.61
CA PRO A 36 0.78 10.45 4.29
C PRO A 36 2.20 11.03 4.36
N MET A 37 3.21 10.24 3.94
CA MET A 37 4.63 10.61 4.01
C MET A 37 5.26 10.74 2.62
N THR A 38 6.25 11.63 2.47
CA THR A 38 7.04 11.68 1.23
C THR A 38 8.06 10.54 1.19
N VAL A 39 8.59 10.23 -0.01
CA VAL A 39 9.65 9.21 -0.15
C VAL A 39 10.87 9.55 0.69
N GLU A 40 11.19 10.83 0.83
CA GLU A 40 12.28 11.30 1.67
C GLU A 40 12.02 11.06 3.16
N ASP A 41 10.81 11.36 3.64
CA ASP A 41 10.44 11.12 5.04
C ASP A 41 10.48 9.62 5.37
N ILE A 42 10.01 8.78 4.45
CA ILE A 42 10.01 7.30 4.61
C ILE A 42 11.45 6.78 4.64
N ALA A 43 12.31 7.27 3.75
CA ALA A 43 13.72 6.89 3.71
C ALA A 43 14.45 7.27 5.01
N GLU A 44 14.16 8.45 5.56
CA GLU A 44 14.70 8.88 6.85
C GLU A 44 14.16 8.02 8.01
N ALA A 45 12.84 7.79 8.07
CA ALA A 45 12.21 7.02 9.15
C ALA A 45 12.64 5.55 9.19
N THR A 46 12.97 4.97 8.03
CA THR A 46 13.42 3.58 7.91
C THR A 46 14.95 3.43 7.88
N ASP A 47 15.71 4.54 7.93
CA ASP A 47 17.18 4.57 7.76
C ASP A 47 17.64 3.86 6.46
N ARG A 48 16.94 4.15 5.35
CA ARG A 48 17.15 3.50 4.05
C ARG A 48 17.60 4.47 2.97
N PRO A 49 18.42 4.01 1.99
CA PRO A 49 18.74 4.81 0.82
C PRO A 49 17.48 5.11 0.00
N LEU A 50 17.33 6.35 -0.49
CA LEU A 50 16.22 6.77 -1.34
C LEU A 50 15.94 5.81 -2.50
N SER A 51 16.99 5.34 -3.19
CA SER A 51 16.85 4.41 -4.32
C SER A 51 16.22 3.07 -3.92
N THR A 52 16.44 2.62 -2.69
CA THR A 52 15.81 1.43 -2.14
C THR A 52 14.36 1.74 -1.80
N THR A 53 14.11 2.85 -1.12
CA THR A 53 12.75 3.28 -0.74
C THR A 53 11.84 3.43 -1.96
N TYR A 54 12.30 4.08 -3.04
CA TYR A 54 11.54 4.16 -4.30
C TYR A 54 11.17 2.77 -4.84
N ARG A 55 12.14 1.84 -4.90
CA ARG A 55 11.88 0.48 -5.40
C ARG A 55 10.89 -0.28 -4.54
N LYS A 56 10.92 -0.10 -3.22
CA LYS A 56 10.00 -0.79 -2.31
C LYS A 56 8.60 -0.18 -2.35
N LEU A 57 8.48 1.13 -2.43
CA LEU A 57 7.19 1.80 -2.63
C LEU A 57 6.54 1.40 -3.95
N ASP A 58 7.33 1.23 -5.02
CA ASP A 58 6.84 0.71 -6.30
C ASP A 58 6.27 -0.71 -6.13
N CYS A 59 7.02 -1.63 -5.51
CA CYS A 59 6.52 -2.97 -5.20
C CYS A 59 5.24 -2.97 -4.34
N LEU A 60 5.17 -2.11 -3.32
CA LEU A 60 4.00 -1.96 -2.47
C LEU A 60 2.80 -1.40 -3.23
N THR A 61 3.03 -0.47 -4.16
CA THR A 61 1.97 0.12 -4.99
C THR A 61 1.45 -0.89 -6.02
N GLU A 62 2.34 -1.64 -6.67
CA GLU A 62 1.98 -2.75 -7.57
C GLU A 62 1.21 -3.86 -6.83
N ALA A 63 1.58 -4.13 -5.58
CA ALA A 63 0.87 -5.06 -4.70
C ALA A 63 -0.39 -4.45 -4.07
N GLY A 64 -0.75 -3.20 -4.40
CA GLY A 64 -1.90 -2.48 -3.84
C GLY A 64 -1.85 -2.31 -2.32
N LEU A 65 -0.69 -2.43 -1.67
CA LEU A 65 -0.50 -2.29 -0.23
C LEU A 65 -0.21 -0.83 0.17
N ALA A 66 0.29 -0.03 -0.77
CA ALA A 66 0.44 1.41 -0.61
C ALA A 66 -0.15 2.13 -1.81
N GLU A 67 -0.49 3.40 -1.64
CA GLU A 67 -0.99 4.23 -2.73
C GLU A 67 -0.37 5.62 -2.70
N GLU A 68 -0.15 6.18 -3.89
CA GLU A 68 0.31 7.55 -4.05
C GLU A 68 -0.85 8.54 -3.80
N ALA A 69 -0.84 9.20 -2.65
CA ALA A 69 -1.64 10.38 -2.38
C ALA A 69 -1.17 11.54 -3.28
N VAL A 70 -2.09 12.14 -4.05
CA VAL A 70 -1.75 13.23 -4.98
C VAL A 70 -1.09 14.38 -4.21
N GLY A 71 0.18 14.64 -4.55
CA GLY A 71 1.05 15.59 -3.85
C GLY A 71 0.42 16.97 -3.64
N VAL A 72 0.29 17.36 -2.37
CA VAL A 72 0.00 18.73 -1.96
C VAL A 72 1.10 19.63 -2.52
N ARG A 73 0.72 20.71 -3.20
CA ARG A 73 1.68 21.71 -3.73
C ARG A 73 2.33 22.46 -2.58
N GLU A 74 3.58 22.14 -2.27
CA GLU A 74 4.49 23.05 -1.57
C GLU A 74 5.52 23.60 -2.58
N GLY A 75 5.18 24.71 -3.25
CA GLY A 75 6.08 25.42 -4.17
C GLY A 75 6.12 24.89 -5.62
N ARG A 76 7.31 24.87 -6.25
CA ARG A 76 7.54 24.57 -7.69
C ARG A 76 7.77 23.07 -7.99
N HIS A 77 7.94 22.23 -6.97
CA HIS A 77 8.22 20.79 -7.10
C HIS A 77 7.10 19.97 -6.47
N ARG A 78 6.52 19.04 -7.23
CA ARG A 78 5.53 18.09 -6.73
C ARG A 78 6.28 16.99 -5.99
N LYS A 79 6.08 16.87 -4.68
CA LYS A 79 6.49 15.69 -3.92
C LYS A 79 5.28 14.78 -3.76
N SER A 80 5.39 13.56 -4.26
CA SER A 80 4.39 12.53 -4.07
C SER A 80 4.40 12.08 -2.61
N ARG A 81 3.22 11.94 -2.02
CA ARG A 81 3.06 11.35 -0.69
C ARG A 81 2.47 9.97 -0.83
N TYR A 82 2.82 9.07 0.07
CA TYR A 82 2.36 7.70 0.08
C TYR A 82 1.65 7.41 1.40
N VAL A 83 0.69 6.51 1.35
CA VAL A 83 -0.10 6.07 2.50
C VAL A 83 -0.36 4.57 2.38
N ALA A 84 -0.43 3.87 3.51
CA ALA A 84 -0.81 2.46 3.53
C ALA A 84 -2.29 2.32 3.10
N ASN A 85 -2.56 1.39 2.18
CA ASN A 85 -3.92 1.13 1.67
C ASN A 85 -4.46 -0.23 2.15
N LEU A 86 -4.22 -0.53 3.43
CA LEU A 86 -4.72 -1.73 4.08
C LEU A 86 -4.86 -1.55 5.59
N GLU A 87 -5.76 -2.32 6.17
CA GLU A 87 -5.90 -2.53 7.62
C GLU A 87 -5.60 -4.00 7.99
N ALA A 88 -6.01 -4.94 7.14
CA ALA A 88 -5.77 -6.36 7.35
C ALA A 88 -5.51 -7.12 6.04
N ILE A 89 -4.78 -8.22 6.14
CA ILE A 89 -4.58 -9.19 5.06
C ILE A 89 -4.98 -10.56 5.57
N SER A 90 -5.86 -11.23 4.85
CA SER A 90 -6.31 -12.59 5.16
C SER A 90 -5.91 -13.55 4.04
N ILE A 91 -5.34 -14.70 4.41
CA ILE A 91 -5.00 -15.78 3.47
C ILE A 91 -5.83 -17.00 3.84
N ALA A 92 -6.57 -17.53 2.87
CA ALA A 92 -7.46 -18.67 3.06
C ALA A 92 -7.38 -19.64 1.88
N LEU A 93 -7.88 -20.86 2.08
CA LEU A 93 -8.19 -21.79 1.00
C LEU A 93 -9.66 -21.61 0.61
N ASP A 94 -9.96 -21.57 -0.67
CA ASP A 94 -11.33 -21.59 -1.18
C ASP A 94 -11.92 -23.02 -1.27
N ASP A 95 -13.11 -23.14 -1.84
CA ASP A 95 -13.83 -24.41 -2.00
C ASP A 95 -13.11 -25.39 -2.95
N ASP A 96 -12.25 -24.89 -3.83
CA ASP A 96 -11.43 -25.68 -4.76
C ASP A 96 -10.02 -25.99 -4.19
N ASN A 97 -9.79 -25.63 -2.92
CA ASN A 97 -8.51 -25.79 -2.21
C ASN A 97 -7.38 -24.98 -2.88
N GLU A 98 -7.72 -23.83 -3.47
CA GLU A 98 -6.78 -22.83 -3.99
C GLU A 98 -6.54 -21.73 -2.95
N LEU A 99 -5.32 -21.19 -2.92
CA LEU A 99 -4.97 -20.10 -2.00
C LEU A 99 -5.54 -18.77 -2.51
N CYS A 100 -6.36 -18.13 -1.70
CA CYS A 100 -6.87 -16.79 -1.94
C CYS A 100 -6.29 -15.80 -0.93
N ILE A 101 -6.13 -14.56 -1.38
CA ILE A 101 -5.77 -13.43 -0.52
C ILE A 101 -6.89 -12.40 -0.57
N ASP A 102 -7.26 -11.92 0.61
CA ASP A 102 -8.21 -10.83 0.78
C ASP A 102 -7.50 -9.68 1.51
N ILE A 103 -7.67 -8.46 1.02
CA ILE A 103 -7.06 -7.26 1.59
C ILE A 103 -8.17 -6.32 2.01
N GLU A 104 -8.29 -6.14 3.32
CA GLU A 104 -9.19 -5.15 3.90
C GLU A 104 -8.55 -3.76 3.73
N ARG A 105 -9.19 -2.90 2.94
CA ARG A 105 -8.68 -1.57 2.61
C ARG A 105 -8.83 -0.63 3.79
N SER A 106 -7.84 0.24 3.97
CA SER A 106 -7.90 1.22 5.04
C SER A 106 -8.99 2.25 4.80
N THR A 107 -9.81 2.50 5.80
CA THR A 107 -10.75 3.62 5.82
C THR A 107 -10.03 4.96 5.96
N ALA A 108 -8.87 4.99 6.62
CA ALA A 108 -8.02 6.17 6.72
C ALA A 108 -7.58 6.65 5.33
N PHE A 109 -7.31 5.73 4.40
CA PHE A 109 -7.06 6.08 3.00
C PHE A 109 -8.23 6.85 2.37
N GLY A 110 -9.47 6.40 2.59
CA GLY A 110 -10.67 7.10 2.11
C GLY A 110 -10.76 8.54 2.63
N ILE A 111 -10.44 8.75 3.92
CA ILE A 111 -10.42 10.07 4.55
C ILE A 111 -9.34 10.97 3.90
N TRP A 112 -8.14 10.44 3.69
CA TRP A 112 -7.07 11.17 3.01
C TRP A 112 -7.38 11.44 1.53
N SER A 113 -8.07 10.54 0.86
CA SER A 113 -8.52 10.67 -0.54
C SER A 113 -9.64 11.73 -0.69
N GLU A 114 -10.55 11.84 0.27
CA GLU A 114 -11.61 12.85 0.25
C GLU A 114 -11.09 14.25 0.53
N LEU A 115 -10.17 14.40 1.49
CA LEU A 115 -9.50 15.68 1.77
C LEU A 115 -8.69 16.19 0.55
N GLN A 116 -8.25 15.29 -0.33
CA GLN A 116 -7.54 15.65 -1.56
C GLN A 116 -8.47 16.21 -2.66
N ARG A 117 -9.80 16.05 -2.55
CA ARG A 117 -10.75 16.53 -3.58
C ARG A 117 -11.19 17.98 -3.36
N GLU A 118 -10.90 18.56 -2.20
CA GLU A 118 -11.31 19.92 -1.81
C GLU A 118 -10.22 21.01 -2.01
N PHE A 119 -9.03 20.66 -2.53
CA PHE A 119 -7.93 21.63 -2.75
C PHE A 119 -7.35 21.61 -4.17
#